data_AF-A0A9W7F3L6-F1
#
_entry.id   AF-A0A9W7F3L6-F1
#
_cell.length_a   1.000
_cell.length_b   1.000
_cell.length_c   1.000
_cell.angle_alpha   90.00
_cell.angle_beta   90.00
_cell.angle_gamma   90.00
#
_symmetry.space_group_name_H-M   'P 1'
#
loop_
_entity.id
_entity.type
_entity.pdbx_description
1 polymer ?
#
loop_
_entity_poly.entity_id
_entity_poly.type
_entity_poly.pdbx_seq_one_letter_code
_entity_poly.pdbx_strand_id
1 'polypeptide(L)'
;MICSSPIQTSKHPVSKEGMRRPTEALLIDPPTPSQRLSWCTPAAPRATQDSSSCRKGSKRCSRQLNFNEGLDLDLDRSIVEAAGPPVPKLRRLSACPSVEMVPGVLESICFFSRLAKVEAYTSQSPVVTPSLCDEIIQKTDEIGDRNGWGTYVFAKRTLHVNDERELVGLSKGVSEGVKRACEQLYGSSMEWTQKNEPHIVSYIHTGVEKEGFTHVGWHTDSSDITFLLSLSPLASYSGGGTVIEAESKEKHIHLGQGEVLIFEGGKERHRGVKITEGKRVLLVGFLKKV
;
A
#
# COMPACT_ATOMS: atom_id res chain seq x y z
N MET A 1 40.09 5.31 -73.99
CA MET A 1 40.44 6.22 -72.88
C MET A 1 40.35 5.38 -71.61
N ILE A 2 41.38 4.69 -71.13
CA ILE A 2 42.69 5.12 -70.60
C ILE A 2 42.59 6.28 -69.60
N CYS A 3 43.20 6.02 -68.44
CA CYS A 3 43.59 6.89 -67.33
C CYS A 3 42.57 7.03 -66.19
N SER A 4 42.90 6.96 -64.91
CA SER A 4 44.11 6.58 -64.14
C SER A 4 43.71 6.68 -62.67
N SER A 5 44.06 5.70 -61.82
CA SER A 5 44.39 5.97 -60.41
C SER A 5 45.85 6.49 -60.38
N PRO A 6 46.35 7.28 -59.39
CA PRO A 6 46.47 6.84 -57.99
C PRO A 6 46.51 7.95 -56.91
N ILE A 7 46.57 7.57 -55.63
CA ILE A 7 47.65 7.90 -54.65
C ILE A 7 47.12 7.71 -53.21
N GLN A 8 47.79 6.80 -52.50
CA GLN A 8 47.74 6.63 -51.06
C GLN A 8 48.52 7.74 -50.34
N THR A 9 48.08 8.16 -49.16
CA THR A 9 49.01 8.52 -48.08
C THR A 9 48.52 7.97 -46.74
N SER A 10 49.40 7.17 -46.13
CA SER A 10 49.36 6.69 -44.75
C SER A 10 49.82 7.77 -43.77
N LYS A 11 49.36 7.76 -42.51
CA LYS A 11 50.18 8.07 -41.32
C LYS A 11 49.47 7.70 -40.00
N HIS A 12 49.97 6.61 -39.41
CA HIS A 12 50.22 6.24 -38.00
C HIS A 12 49.26 6.55 -36.82
N PRO A 13 49.27 5.64 -35.81
CA PRO A 13 48.37 5.65 -34.66
C PRO A 13 48.93 6.48 -33.49
N VAL A 14 48.03 7.04 -32.68
CA VAL A 14 48.37 7.60 -31.36
C VAL A 14 48.00 6.57 -30.30
N SER A 15 49.02 5.90 -29.75
CA SER A 15 48.96 5.28 -28.43
C SER A 15 49.30 6.35 -27.39
N LYS A 16 48.53 6.41 -26.29
CA LYS A 16 49.09 6.72 -24.96
C LYS A 16 48.30 5.99 -23.87
N GLU A 17 49.05 5.12 -23.21
CA GLU A 17 48.78 4.52 -21.92
C GLU A 17 48.43 5.58 -20.86
N GLY A 18 47.52 5.20 -19.96
CA GLY A 18 47.14 5.98 -18.79
C GLY A 18 46.56 5.07 -17.72
N MET A 19 47.30 4.01 -17.40
CA MET A 19 46.97 3.03 -16.36
C MET A 19 47.16 3.69 -14.97
N ARG A 20 46.06 4.03 -14.29
CA ARG A 20 46.05 4.36 -12.85
C ARG A 20 45.39 3.23 -12.08
N ARG A 21 46.05 2.90 -10.97
CA ARG A 21 45.85 1.74 -10.09
C ARG A 21 44.51 1.77 -9.34
N PRO A 22 44.01 0.61 -8.89
CA PRO A 22 42.83 0.52 -8.04
C PRO A 22 43.12 1.04 -6.62
N THR A 23 42.15 1.77 -6.08
CA THR A 23 42.07 2.20 -4.69
C THR A 23 41.87 0.99 -3.78
N GLU A 24 42.73 0.87 -2.76
CA GLU A 24 42.60 -0.09 -1.67
C GLU A 24 41.26 0.10 -0.95
N ALA A 25 40.49 -0.97 -0.86
CA ALA A 25 39.34 -1.07 0.02
C ALA A 25 39.84 -1.31 1.44
N LEU A 26 39.59 -0.35 2.33
CA LEU A 26 39.73 -0.51 3.78
C LEU A 26 38.71 -1.56 4.24
N LEU A 27 39.21 -2.74 4.60
CA LEU A 27 38.52 -3.74 5.40
C LEU A 27 38.28 -3.14 6.79
N ILE A 28 37.02 -2.88 7.11
CA ILE A 28 36.57 -2.62 8.48
C ILE A 28 36.05 -3.95 9.02
N ASP A 29 36.69 -4.46 10.06
CA ASP A 29 36.25 -5.66 10.77
C ASP A 29 34.85 -5.46 11.38
N PRO A 30 33.95 -6.46 11.31
CA PRO A 30 32.67 -6.38 12.01
C PRO A 30 32.87 -6.51 13.53
N PRO A 31 32.12 -5.75 14.35
CA PRO A 31 32.19 -5.89 15.80
C PRO A 31 31.62 -7.24 16.26
N THR A 32 32.32 -7.86 17.21
CA THR A 32 31.97 -9.12 17.85
C THR A 32 30.75 -8.97 18.79
N PRO A 33 29.86 -9.98 18.88
CA PRO A 33 28.68 -9.91 19.71
C PRO A 33 28.98 -10.35 21.14
N SER A 34 29.21 -9.40 22.05
CA SER A 34 29.16 -9.68 23.48
C SER A 34 28.54 -8.54 24.25
N GLN A 35 27.22 -8.60 24.46
CA GLN A 35 26.59 -8.15 25.70
C GLN A 35 25.17 -8.69 25.75
N ARG A 36 25.00 -9.76 26.57
CA ARG A 36 23.70 -10.30 26.95
C ARG A 36 22.95 -9.26 27.77
N LEU A 37 21.77 -8.89 27.29
CA LEU A 37 20.77 -8.17 28.07
C LEU A 37 20.22 -9.09 29.17
N SER A 38 20.32 -8.65 30.43
CA SER A 38 19.48 -9.17 31.52
C SER A 38 18.31 -8.21 31.69
N TRP A 39 17.11 -8.66 31.33
CA TRP A 39 15.89 -7.92 31.55
C TRP A 39 15.27 -8.39 32.87
N CYS A 40 15.23 -7.47 33.84
CA CYS A 40 14.44 -7.59 35.05
C CYS A 40 12.94 -7.52 34.72
N THR A 41 12.19 -8.49 35.20
CA THR A 41 10.72 -8.48 35.24
C THR A 41 10.20 -7.45 36.24
N PRO A 42 9.20 -6.62 35.90
CA PRO A 42 8.44 -5.89 36.90
C PRO A 42 7.34 -6.76 37.52
N ALA A 43 7.25 -6.71 38.84
CA ALA A 43 6.29 -7.40 39.68
C ALA A 43 4.84 -6.87 39.50
N ALA A 44 3.88 -7.78 39.67
CA ALA A 44 2.45 -7.49 39.68
C ALA A 44 2.03 -6.64 40.89
N PRO A 45 1.04 -5.73 40.76
CA PRO A 45 0.51 -4.99 41.90
C PRO A 45 -0.48 -5.85 42.72
N ARG A 46 -0.31 -5.82 44.05
CA ARG A 46 -1.17 -6.44 45.05
C ARG A 46 -2.52 -5.72 45.15
N ALA A 47 -3.56 -6.52 45.31
CA ALA A 47 -4.89 -6.07 45.73
C ALA A 47 -4.86 -5.62 47.20
N THR A 48 -5.46 -4.47 47.48
CA THR A 48 -5.89 -4.06 48.82
C THR A 48 -7.40 -3.90 48.80
N GLN A 49 -8.08 -4.84 49.46
CA GLN A 49 -9.39 -4.58 50.07
C GLN A 49 -9.15 -3.62 51.23
N ASP A 50 -9.95 -2.56 51.33
CA ASP A 50 -10.45 -2.23 52.66
C ASP A 50 -11.81 -1.54 52.62
N SER A 51 -12.52 -1.84 53.69
CA SER A 51 -13.92 -1.57 53.96
C SER A 51 -14.06 -0.32 54.82
N SER A 52 -15.18 0.41 54.68
CA SER A 52 -16.06 0.79 55.80
C SER A 52 -16.93 2.03 55.51
N SER A 53 -18.15 1.88 56.00
CA SER A 53 -19.27 2.79 56.22
C SER A 53 -18.99 4.28 56.49
N CYS A 54 -19.88 5.18 56.02
CA CYS A 54 -20.95 5.77 56.86
C CYS A 54 -21.88 6.77 56.13
N ARG A 55 -23.18 6.45 56.13
CA ARG A 55 -24.40 7.25 56.38
C ARG A 55 -24.51 8.75 56.03
N LYS A 56 -25.65 9.02 55.35
CA LYS A 56 -26.66 10.10 55.54
C LYS A 56 -26.35 11.50 54.99
N GLY A 57 -27.26 12.01 54.14
CA GLY A 57 -27.41 13.46 53.92
C GLY A 57 -28.23 13.85 52.70
N SER A 58 -29.55 13.92 52.86
CA SER A 58 -30.51 14.54 51.93
C SER A 58 -30.18 16.00 51.61
N LYS A 59 -30.35 16.44 50.35
CA LYS A 59 -31.13 17.65 50.00
C LYS A 59 -31.29 17.82 48.48
N ARG A 60 -32.56 17.90 48.07
CA ARG A 60 -33.03 18.47 46.79
C ARG A 60 -32.47 19.87 46.58
N CYS A 61 -32.07 20.18 45.35
CA CYS A 61 -32.12 21.55 44.85
C CYS A 61 -32.44 21.53 43.36
N SER A 62 -33.73 21.66 43.07
CA SER A 62 -34.28 22.02 41.76
C SER A 62 -34.06 23.51 41.54
N ARG A 63 -33.29 23.88 40.51
CA ARG A 63 -33.31 25.23 39.94
C ARG A 63 -33.79 25.15 38.50
N GLN A 64 -35.05 25.49 38.32
CA GLN A 64 -35.58 26.05 37.07
C GLN A 64 -34.86 27.38 36.83
N LEU A 65 -34.34 27.56 35.63
CA LEU A 65 -34.08 28.88 35.06
C LEU A 65 -34.83 28.94 33.73
N ASN A 66 -35.90 29.72 33.75
CA ASN A 66 -36.52 30.29 32.57
C ASN A 66 -35.58 31.37 32.03
N PHE A 67 -35.26 31.32 30.75
CA PHE A 67 -34.88 32.51 29.98
C PHE A 67 -35.58 32.44 28.64
N ASN A 68 -36.38 33.47 28.39
CA ASN A 68 -37.31 33.60 27.29
C ASN A 68 -37.15 35.04 26.78
N GLU A 69 -36.20 35.25 25.86
CA GLU A 69 -36.04 36.45 25.01
C GLU A 69 -35.33 35.91 23.74
N GLY A 70 -35.83 35.99 22.51
CA GLY A 70 -36.60 37.07 21.91
C GLY A 70 -35.69 37.79 20.91
N LEU A 71 -35.28 37.11 19.83
CA LEU A 71 -34.58 37.73 18.69
C LEU A 71 -35.09 37.10 17.39
N ASP A 72 -36.03 37.80 16.75
CA ASP A 72 -36.41 37.63 15.35
C ASP A 72 -35.24 38.09 14.48
N LEU A 73 -34.67 37.14 13.74
CA LEU A 73 -33.86 37.43 12.56
C LEU A 73 -34.51 36.72 11.38
N ASP A 74 -35.21 37.52 10.57
CA ASP A 74 -35.68 37.14 9.24
C ASP A 74 -34.46 36.77 8.38
N LEU A 75 -34.22 35.46 8.27
CA LEU A 75 -33.25 34.87 7.35
C LEU A 75 -34.01 34.32 6.15
N ASP A 76 -33.86 35.06 5.07
CA ASP A 76 -34.28 34.82 3.70
C ASP A 76 -34.13 33.34 3.30
N ARG A 77 -35.26 32.64 3.16
CA ARG A 77 -35.34 31.26 2.65
C ARG A 77 -35.27 31.28 1.14
N SER A 78 -34.06 31.31 0.61
CA SER A 78 -33.76 30.91 -0.77
C SER A 78 -32.54 29.98 -0.83
N ILE A 79 -32.56 28.92 -0.01
CA ILE A 79 -31.66 27.79 -0.22
C ILE A 79 -32.30 26.88 -1.27
N VAL A 80 -31.84 27.03 -2.50
CA VAL A 80 -32.03 26.06 -3.56
C VAL A 80 -31.33 24.78 -3.11
N GLU A 81 -32.09 23.74 -2.80
CA GLU A 81 -31.55 22.38 -2.64
C GLU A 81 -30.93 21.97 -3.97
N ALA A 82 -29.63 22.19 -4.11
CA ALA A 82 -28.85 21.61 -5.19
C ALA A 82 -28.88 20.10 -4.98
N ALA A 83 -29.74 19.42 -5.73
CA ALA A 83 -29.75 17.96 -5.82
C ALA A 83 -28.31 17.51 -6.11
N GLY A 84 -27.69 16.88 -5.12
CA GLY A 84 -26.36 16.31 -5.27
C GLY A 84 -26.34 15.35 -6.48
N PRO A 85 -25.19 15.17 -7.13
CA PRO A 85 -25.08 14.26 -8.25
C PRO A 85 -25.61 12.87 -7.84
N PRO A 86 -26.36 12.18 -8.71
CA PRO A 86 -26.95 10.90 -8.38
C PRO A 86 -25.85 9.91 -7.95
N VAL A 87 -26.02 9.32 -6.76
CA VAL A 87 -25.12 8.28 -6.26
C VAL A 87 -25.10 7.14 -7.28
N PRO A 88 -23.93 6.76 -7.84
CA PRO A 88 -23.85 5.69 -8.83
C PRO A 88 -24.40 4.38 -8.23
N LYS A 89 -25.35 3.75 -8.92
CA LYS A 89 -25.87 2.44 -8.52
C LYS A 89 -24.70 1.45 -8.41
N LEU A 90 -24.60 0.71 -7.30
CA LEU A 90 -23.66 -0.40 -7.16
C LEU A 90 -23.76 -1.31 -8.39
N ARG A 91 -22.69 -1.38 -9.19
CA ARG A 91 -22.62 -2.38 -10.26
C ARG A 91 -22.35 -3.72 -9.61
N ARG A 92 -23.37 -4.60 -9.58
CA ARG A 92 -23.13 -6.03 -9.40
C ARG A 92 -22.32 -6.50 -10.60
N LEU A 93 -21.09 -6.94 -10.36
CA LEU A 93 -20.35 -7.71 -11.34
C LEU A 93 -21.12 -9.03 -11.54
N SER A 94 -21.49 -9.34 -12.78
CA SER A 94 -22.10 -10.63 -13.10
C SER A 94 -21.11 -11.75 -12.83
N ALA A 95 -21.58 -12.91 -12.36
CA ALA A 95 -20.76 -14.10 -12.16
C ALA A 95 -19.89 -14.35 -13.40
N CYS A 96 -18.58 -14.45 -13.21
CA CYS A 96 -17.63 -14.68 -14.28
C CYS A 96 -17.75 -16.14 -14.75
N PRO A 97 -17.85 -16.43 -16.06
CA PRO A 97 -17.93 -17.81 -16.53
C PRO A 97 -16.61 -18.56 -16.28
N SER A 98 -16.70 -19.63 -15.48
CA SER A 98 -15.77 -20.77 -15.32
C SER A 98 -14.30 -20.51 -15.71
N VAL A 99 -13.53 -19.92 -14.79
CA VAL A 99 -12.06 -19.91 -14.85
C VAL A 99 -11.56 -21.08 -14.01
N GLU A 100 -10.58 -21.84 -14.51
CA GLU A 100 -9.92 -22.88 -13.72
C GLU A 100 -9.45 -22.32 -12.38
N MET A 101 -9.89 -22.98 -11.31
CA MET A 101 -9.67 -22.52 -9.95
C MET A 101 -8.18 -22.48 -9.64
N VAL A 102 -7.67 -21.30 -9.28
CA VAL A 102 -6.40 -21.22 -8.57
C VAL A 102 -6.70 -21.41 -7.08
N PRO A 103 -6.16 -22.46 -6.43
CA PRO A 103 -6.32 -22.65 -5.00
C PRO A 103 -5.97 -21.37 -4.24
N GLY A 104 -6.88 -20.90 -3.38
CA GLY A 104 -6.67 -19.70 -2.55
C GLY A 104 -7.14 -18.37 -3.14
N VAL A 105 -7.65 -18.33 -4.39
CA VAL A 105 -8.41 -17.20 -4.94
C VAL A 105 -9.90 -17.47 -4.74
N LEU A 106 -10.60 -16.57 -4.05
CA LEU A 106 -12.01 -16.78 -3.74
C LEU A 106 -12.86 -16.49 -4.99
N GLU A 107 -13.64 -17.47 -5.45
CA GLU A 107 -14.62 -17.35 -6.57
C GLU A 107 -15.69 -16.27 -6.34
N SER A 108 -15.74 -15.73 -5.12
CA SER A 108 -16.76 -14.77 -4.74
C SER A 108 -16.72 -13.61 -5.71
N ILE A 109 -17.88 -13.37 -6.35
CA ILE A 109 -18.22 -12.09 -6.97
C ILE A 109 -17.80 -11.03 -5.96
N CYS A 110 -16.64 -10.43 -6.20
CA CYS A 110 -16.11 -9.44 -5.29
C CYS A 110 -17.06 -8.27 -5.39
N PHE A 111 -17.80 -8.03 -4.31
CA PHE A 111 -18.59 -6.81 -4.21
C PHE A 111 -17.58 -5.69 -4.03
N PHE A 112 -17.48 -4.87 -5.06
CA PHE A 112 -16.70 -3.66 -5.01
C PHE A 112 -17.63 -2.51 -4.63
N SER A 113 -17.31 -1.85 -3.53
CA SER A 113 -17.96 -0.59 -3.17
C SER A 113 -17.15 0.55 -3.76
N ARG A 114 -17.82 1.36 -4.59
CA ARG A 114 -17.26 2.61 -5.09
C ARG A 114 -17.12 3.61 -3.93
N LEU A 115 -16.01 4.34 -3.87
CA LEU A 115 -15.87 5.47 -2.95
C LEU A 115 -16.73 6.65 -3.44
N ALA A 116 -17.18 7.50 -2.52
CA ALA A 116 -18.30 8.41 -2.76
C ALA A 116 -18.01 9.51 -3.80
N LYS A 117 -16.74 9.92 -3.93
CA LYS A 117 -16.32 11.09 -4.73
C LYS A 117 -15.42 10.72 -5.90
N VAL A 118 -14.81 9.53 -5.90
CA VAL A 118 -13.85 9.12 -6.93
C VAL A 118 -14.23 7.81 -7.61
N GLU A 119 -13.53 7.49 -8.70
CA GLU A 119 -13.58 6.17 -9.35
C GLU A 119 -12.56 5.23 -8.71
N ALA A 120 -12.76 4.98 -7.42
CA ALA A 120 -12.00 4.01 -6.65
C ALA A 120 -12.95 3.00 -6.01
N TYR A 121 -12.46 1.77 -5.85
CA TYR A 121 -13.24 0.61 -5.47
C TYR A 121 -12.51 -0.19 -4.41
N THR A 122 -13.22 -0.60 -3.37
CA THR A 122 -12.70 -1.52 -2.35
C THR A 122 -13.50 -2.81 -2.37
N SER A 123 -12.81 -3.96 -2.32
CA SER A 123 -13.48 -5.24 -2.11
C SER A 123 -14.11 -5.25 -0.71
N GLN A 124 -15.34 -5.75 -0.60
CA GLN A 124 -16.04 -5.90 0.70
C GLN A 124 -15.70 -7.20 1.43
N SER A 125 -14.88 -8.06 0.82
CA SER A 125 -14.39 -9.31 1.37
C SER A 125 -13.00 -9.60 0.82
N PRO A 126 -12.18 -10.42 1.50
CA PRO A 126 -10.92 -10.89 0.95
C PRO A 126 -11.14 -11.53 -0.43
N VAL A 127 -10.28 -11.18 -1.39
CA VAL A 127 -10.23 -11.80 -2.72
C VAL A 127 -9.17 -12.91 -2.76
N VAL A 128 -8.29 -12.91 -1.77
CA VAL A 128 -7.24 -13.90 -1.52
C VAL A 128 -7.38 -14.44 -0.10
N THR A 129 -7.19 -15.74 0.06
CA THR A 129 -7.20 -16.35 1.40
C THR A 129 -6.04 -15.86 2.27
N PRO A 130 -6.23 -15.67 3.58
CA PRO A 130 -5.15 -15.32 4.51
C PRO A 130 -3.94 -16.22 4.41
N SER A 131 -4.12 -17.54 4.28
CA SER A 131 -3.01 -18.50 4.16
C SER A 131 -2.15 -18.27 2.93
N LEU A 132 -2.76 -17.94 1.78
CA LEU A 132 -2.00 -17.61 0.56
C LEU A 132 -1.29 -16.26 0.71
N CYS A 133 -1.92 -15.29 1.39
CA CYS A 133 -1.23 -14.03 1.71
C CYS A 133 0.01 -14.26 2.59
N ASP A 134 -0.10 -15.10 3.62
CA ASP A 134 1.00 -15.44 4.51
C ASP A 134 2.13 -16.17 3.77
N GLU A 135 1.79 -17.11 2.87
CA GLU A 135 2.77 -17.81 2.03
C GLU A 135 3.52 -16.86 1.09
N ILE A 136 2.80 -15.91 0.46
CA ILE A 136 3.42 -14.86 -0.36
C ILE A 136 4.36 -13.99 0.50
N ILE A 137 3.94 -13.58 1.69
CA ILE A 137 4.78 -12.78 2.61
C ILE A 137 6.05 -13.54 2.98
N GLN A 138 5.91 -14.78 3.45
CA GLN A 138 7.05 -15.60 3.86
C GLN A 138 8.03 -15.73 2.71
N LYS A 139 7.55 -16.06 1.51
CA LYS A 139 8.41 -16.21 0.34
C LYS A 139 9.09 -14.90 -0.07
N THR A 140 8.37 -13.79 0.02
CA THR A 140 8.92 -12.45 -0.23
C THR A 140 10.08 -12.14 0.71
N ASP A 141 9.94 -12.48 2.00
CA ASP A 141 10.96 -12.23 3.01
C ASP A 141 12.20 -13.09 2.78
N GLU A 142 12.01 -14.40 2.53
CA GLU A 142 13.11 -15.32 2.19
C GLU A 142 13.91 -14.81 0.98
N ILE A 143 13.23 -14.34 -0.07
CA ILE A 143 13.87 -13.81 -1.27
C ILE A 143 14.56 -12.48 -0.99
N GLY A 144 13.88 -11.55 -0.31
CA GLY A 144 14.42 -10.23 -0.02
C GLY A 144 15.64 -10.28 0.91
N ASP A 145 15.68 -11.23 1.84
CA ASP A 145 16.83 -11.44 2.71
C ASP A 145 17.99 -12.15 1.99
N ARG A 146 17.69 -13.04 1.03
CA ARG A 146 18.69 -13.76 0.23
C ARG A 146 19.31 -12.90 -0.87
N ASN A 147 18.48 -12.18 -1.62
CA ASN A 147 18.86 -11.46 -2.84
C ASN A 147 19.03 -9.94 -2.61
N GLY A 148 18.62 -9.46 -1.43
CA GLY A 148 18.49 -8.05 -1.15
C GLY A 148 17.14 -7.49 -1.61
N TRP A 149 16.75 -6.37 -1.01
CA TRP A 149 15.53 -5.67 -1.37
C TRP A 149 15.83 -4.55 -2.37
N GLY A 150 15.00 -4.44 -3.41
CA GLY A 150 14.99 -3.25 -4.23
C GLY A 150 14.60 -2.04 -3.38
N THR A 151 15.45 -1.02 -3.34
CA THR A 151 15.14 0.25 -2.68
C THR A 151 14.79 1.26 -3.76
N TYR A 152 13.50 1.55 -3.94
CA TYR A 152 13.09 2.66 -4.79
C TYR A 152 13.17 3.97 -4.00
N VAL A 153 13.34 5.06 -4.75
CA VAL A 153 13.46 6.45 -4.27
C VAL A 153 12.57 6.70 -3.04
N PHE A 154 13.22 6.75 -1.87
CA PHE A 154 12.70 7.10 -0.54
C PHE A 154 11.43 6.37 -0.04
N ALA A 155 11.61 5.23 0.64
CA ALA A 155 10.73 4.72 1.71
C ALA A 155 9.85 3.47 1.45
N LYS A 156 10.16 2.67 0.42
CA LYS A 156 9.72 1.25 0.38
C LYS A 156 10.79 0.22 0.02
N ARG A 157 10.67 -0.98 0.59
CA ARG A 157 11.34 -2.20 0.08
C ARG A 157 10.44 -2.84 -0.97
N THR A 158 10.99 -3.19 -2.12
CA THR A 158 10.23 -3.69 -3.27
C THR A 158 10.86 -4.94 -3.86
N LEU A 159 10.04 -5.90 -4.26
CA LEU A 159 10.40 -7.04 -5.09
C LEU A 159 9.42 -7.16 -6.25
N HIS A 160 9.93 -7.27 -7.47
CA HIS A 160 9.09 -7.52 -8.65
C HIS A 160 8.73 -9.00 -8.72
N VAL A 161 7.44 -9.31 -8.85
CA VAL A 161 6.95 -10.70 -8.82
C VAL A 161 7.54 -11.49 -9.99
N ASN A 162 7.60 -10.90 -11.18
CA ASN A 162 8.05 -11.60 -12.39
C ASN A 162 9.56 -11.81 -12.48
N ASP A 163 10.34 -11.19 -11.60
CA ASP A 163 11.79 -11.41 -11.53
C ASP A 163 12.13 -12.67 -10.71
N GLU A 164 11.15 -13.19 -9.95
CA GLU A 164 11.36 -14.25 -8.97
C GLU A 164 10.39 -15.42 -9.19
N ARG A 165 10.90 -16.53 -9.77
CA ARG A 165 10.08 -17.69 -10.20
C ARG A 165 9.16 -18.24 -9.10
N GLU A 166 9.63 -18.25 -7.86
CA GLU A 166 8.86 -18.72 -6.70
C GLU A 166 7.64 -17.81 -6.44
N LEU A 167 7.80 -16.48 -6.54
CA LEU A 167 6.70 -15.52 -6.38
C LEU A 167 5.73 -15.56 -7.55
N VAL A 168 6.21 -15.77 -8.78
CA VAL A 168 5.34 -15.96 -9.96
C VAL A 168 4.37 -17.12 -9.72
N GLY A 169 4.85 -18.25 -9.21
CA GLY A 169 4.02 -19.43 -8.95
C GLY A 169 2.87 -19.14 -7.98
N LEU A 170 3.15 -18.38 -6.91
CA LEU A 170 2.18 -18.05 -5.86
C LEU A 170 1.22 -16.92 -6.27
N SER A 171 1.73 -15.91 -6.96
CA SER A 171 1.02 -14.63 -7.15
C SER A 171 0.32 -14.52 -8.49
N LYS A 172 0.69 -15.31 -9.51
CA LYS A 172 0.15 -15.17 -10.88
C LYS A 172 -1.37 -15.32 -10.93
N GLY A 173 -1.92 -16.31 -10.22
CA GLY A 173 -3.37 -16.52 -10.20
C GLY A 173 -4.12 -15.36 -9.55
N VAL A 174 -3.55 -14.82 -8.46
CA VAL A 174 -4.06 -13.64 -7.75
C VAL A 174 -4.03 -12.41 -8.65
N SER A 175 -2.88 -12.11 -9.25
CA SER A 175 -2.68 -10.89 -10.04
C SER A 175 -3.54 -10.88 -11.31
N GLU A 176 -3.65 -12.02 -12.00
CA GLU A 176 -4.54 -12.15 -13.16
C GLU A 176 -6.02 -12.11 -12.75
N GLY A 177 -6.38 -12.59 -11.56
CA GLY A 177 -7.72 -12.44 -10.99
C GLY A 177 -8.09 -10.98 -10.74
N VAL A 178 -7.21 -10.23 -10.09
CA VAL A 178 -7.41 -8.78 -9.84
C VAL A 178 -7.43 -7.99 -11.15
N LYS A 179 -6.56 -8.33 -12.12
CA LYS A 179 -6.57 -7.72 -13.46
C LYS A 179 -7.92 -7.89 -14.16
N ARG A 180 -8.50 -9.10 -14.15
CA ARG A 180 -9.84 -9.34 -14.71
C ARG A 180 -10.91 -8.54 -13.98
N ALA A 181 -10.82 -8.37 -12.67
CA ALA A 181 -11.73 -7.50 -11.92
C ALA A 181 -11.61 -6.04 -12.38
N CYS A 182 -10.40 -5.54 -12.63
CA CYS A 182 -10.18 -4.21 -13.22
C CYS A 182 -10.83 -4.10 -14.61
N GLU A 183 -10.64 -5.10 -15.49
CA GLU A 183 -11.24 -5.12 -16.83
C GLU A 183 -12.77 -5.03 -16.77
N GLN A 184 -13.39 -5.73 -15.83
CA GLN A 184 -14.84 -5.69 -15.61
C GLN A 184 -15.34 -4.36 -15.03
N LEU A 185 -14.63 -3.81 -14.05
CA LEU A 185 -15.02 -2.54 -13.41
C LEU A 185 -14.97 -1.38 -14.39
N TYR A 186 -13.91 -1.32 -15.22
CA TYR A 186 -13.65 -0.21 -16.13
C TYR A 186 -14.13 -0.46 -17.56
N GLY A 187 -14.55 -1.69 -17.90
CA GLY A 187 -15.08 -2.01 -19.23
C GLY A 187 -14.05 -1.85 -20.35
N SER A 188 -12.78 -2.14 -20.06
CA SER A 188 -11.67 -2.04 -21.03
C SER A 188 -10.71 -3.19 -20.79
N SER A 189 -10.09 -3.70 -21.86
CA SER A 189 -8.99 -4.64 -21.74
C SER A 189 -7.81 -3.97 -21.05
N MET A 190 -7.05 -4.75 -20.27
CA MET A 190 -5.91 -4.23 -19.52
C MET A 190 -4.63 -4.98 -19.89
N GLU A 191 -3.51 -4.29 -19.77
CA GLU A 191 -2.16 -4.86 -19.82
C GLU A 191 -1.32 -4.32 -18.68
N TRP A 192 -0.32 -5.07 -18.25
CA TRP A 192 0.68 -4.60 -17.30
C TRP A 192 1.47 -3.42 -17.92
N THR A 193 1.74 -2.37 -17.13
CA THR A 193 2.52 -1.21 -17.62
C THR A 193 3.97 -1.57 -17.91
N GLN A 194 4.52 -2.56 -17.20
CA GLN A 194 5.89 -3.05 -17.38
C GLN A 194 5.92 -4.58 -17.30
N LYS A 195 6.97 -5.18 -17.87
CA LYS A 195 7.14 -6.64 -17.90
C LYS A 195 7.32 -7.26 -16.50
N ASN A 196 7.87 -6.50 -15.57
CA ASN A 196 8.18 -6.92 -14.21
C ASN A 196 7.04 -6.66 -13.20
N GLU A 197 5.87 -6.20 -13.66
CA GLU A 197 4.67 -6.05 -12.83
C GLU A 197 3.87 -7.36 -12.71
N PRO A 198 3.19 -7.62 -11.58
CA PRO A 198 3.07 -6.77 -10.38
C PRO A 198 4.33 -6.81 -9.49
N HIS A 199 4.36 -5.99 -8.43
CA HIS A 199 5.43 -5.99 -7.44
C HIS A 199 4.90 -5.98 -6.01
N ILE A 200 5.70 -6.51 -5.09
CA ILE A 200 5.40 -6.55 -3.65
C ILE A 200 6.14 -5.41 -2.98
N VAL A 201 5.41 -4.68 -2.14
CA VAL A 201 5.90 -3.54 -1.36
C VAL A 201 5.84 -3.89 0.12
N SER A 202 6.96 -3.75 0.82
CA SER A 202 7.05 -3.94 2.27
C SER A 202 7.42 -2.63 2.97
N TYR A 203 6.56 -2.23 3.89
CA TYR A 203 6.82 -1.16 4.86
C TYR A 203 7.15 -1.76 6.23
N ILE A 204 8.22 -1.30 6.85
CA ILE A 204 8.71 -1.81 8.14
C ILE A 204 9.04 -0.63 9.04
N HIS A 205 8.52 -0.65 10.26
CA HIS A 205 8.92 0.26 11.32
C HIS A 205 10.00 -0.40 12.20
N THR A 206 11.22 0.14 12.19
CA THR A 206 12.36 -0.39 12.96
C THR A 206 12.63 0.37 14.26
N GLY A 207 11.81 1.38 14.61
CA GLY A 207 12.06 2.27 15.74
C GLY A 207 13.06 3.41 15.44
N VAL A 208 13.74 3.37 14.29
CA VAL A 208 14.73 4.39 13.88
C VAL A 208 14.18 5.16 12.68
N GLU A 209 13.80 6.43 12.89
CA GLU A 209 13.07 7.23 11.87
C GLU A 209 13.82 7.43 10.54
N LYS A 210 15.16 7.45 10.55
CA LYS A 210 15.98 7.70 9.34
C LYS A 210 16.11 6.48 8.42
N GLU A 211 15.71 5.29 8.86
CA GLU A 211 15.86 4.04 8.11
C GLU A 211 14.52 3.35 7.81
N GLY A 212 13.42 3.92 8.32
CA GLY A 212 12.10 3.34 8.22
C GLY A 212 11.46 3.55 6.85
N PHE A 213 11.44 2.48 6.04
CA PHE A 213 10.54 2.33 4.90
C PHE A 213 9.08 2.28 5.40
N THR A 214 8.51 3.42 5.81
CA THR A 214 7.27 3.45 6.63
C THR A 214 6.08 4.04 5.91
N HIS A 215 6.29 4.74 4.79
CA HIS A 215 5.24 5.40 4.03
C HIS A 215 5.70 5.70 2.60
N VAL A 216 4.80 6.25 1.80
CA VAL A 216 5.14 6.89 0.53
C VAL A 216 4.40 8.23 0.47
N GLY A 217 5.09 9.29 0.04
CA GLY A 217 4.53 10.63 -0.04
C GLY A 217 3.37 10.75 -1.04
N TRP A 218 2.83 11.96 -1.17
CA TRP A 218 1.79 12.23 -2.16
C TRP A 218 2.31 12.10 -3.59
N HIS A 219 1.66 11.28 -4.41
CA HIS A 219 2.02 11.04 -5.81
C HIS A 219 0.79 10.58 -6.62
N THR A 220 0.99 10.48 -7.93
CA THR A 220 0.15 9.71 -8.86
C THR A 220 1.01 8.61 -9.47
N ASP A 221 0.38 7.55 -9.94
CA ASP A 221 1.10 6.47 -10.61
C ASP A 221 1.15 6.69 -12.12
N SER A 222 2.17 6.14 -12.77
CA SER A 222 2.25 6.13 -14.24
C SER A 222 1.47 4.94 -14.82
N SER A 223 0.17 4.88 -14.53
CA SER A 223 -0.76 3.80 -14.92
C SER A 223 -2.15 4.37 -15.22
N ASP A 224 -2.96 3.66 -16.00
CA ASP A 224 -4.39 4.00 -16.10
C ASP A 224 -5.10 3.54 -14.83
N ILE A 225 -4.84 2.31 -14.39
CA ILE A 225 -5.43 1.69 -13.20
C ILE A 225 -4.31 1.20 -12.28
N THR A 226 -4.44 1.50 -10.98
CA THR A 226 -3.62 0.93 -9.91
C THR A 226 -4.50 0.05 -9.03
N PHE A 227 -3.95 -1.08 -8.59
CA PHE A 227 -4.51 -1.81 -7.47
C PHE A 227 -3.49 -1.99 -6.33
N LEU A 228 -4.00 -1.98 -5.10
CA LEU A 228 -3.29 -2.30 -3.87
C LEU A 228 -4.02 -3.46 -3.20
N LEU A 229 -3.40 -4.63 -3.14
CA LEU A 229 -3.91 -5.78 -2.41
C LEU A 229 -3.14 -5.93 -1.09
N SER A 230 -3.86 -5.94 0.03
CA SER A 230 -3.24 -6.07 1.35
C SER A 230 -2.87 -7.51 1.63
N LEU A 231 -1.58 -7.80 1.80
CA LEU A 231 -1.10 -9.13 2.15
C LEU A 231 -0.99 -9.32 3.67
N SER A 232 -0.66 -8.26 4.40
CA SER A 232 -0.50 -8.31 5.87
C SER A 232 -1.83 -8.08 6.58
N PRO A 233 -2.12 -8.78 7.69
CA PRO A 233 -3.30 -8.50 8.52
C PRO A 233 -3.16 -7.14 9.21
N LEU A 234 -4.29 -6.46 9.44
CA LEU A 234 -4.31 -5.15 10.13
C LEU A 234 -3.68 -5.21 11.53
N ALA A 235 -3.70 -6.38 12.18
CA ALA A 235 -3.09 -6.57 13.50
C ALA A 235 -1.55 -6.63 13.49
N SER A 236 -0.89 -6.77 12.31
CA SER A 236 0.57 -6.85 12.23
C SER A 236 1.29 -5.50 12.17
N TYR A 237 0.54 -4.39 12.17
CA TYR A 237 1.09 -3.04 12.13
C TYR A 237 0.14 -2.01 12.74
N SER A 238 0.71 -0.90 13.23
CA SER A 238 -0.05 0.27 13.72
C SER A 238 0.07 1.44 12.74
N GLY A 239 -0.99 2.24 12.62
CA GLY A 239 -1.06 3.33 11.64
C GLY A 239 -1.30 2.82 10.21
N GLY A 240 -0.65 3.44 9.23
CA GLY A 240 -0.73 3.00 7.83
C GLY A 240 -2.09 3.25 7.16
N GLY A 241 -2.31 2.54 6.07
CA GLY A 241 -3.43 2.75 5.15
C GLY A 241 -3.05 3.56 3.91
N THR A 242 -4.06 3.86 3.10
CA THR A 242 -3.92 4.66 1.87
C THR A 242 -4.89 5.84 1.93
N VAL A 243 -4.46 7.03 1.53
CA VAL A 243 -5.33 8.20 1.41
C VAL A 243 -5.40 8.60 -0.05
N ILE A 244 -6.62 8.79 -0.57
CA ILE A 244 -6.88 9.37 -1.90
C ILE A 244 -7.37 10.80 -1.69
N GLU A 245 -6.65 11.77 -2.25
CA GLU A 245 -6.85 13.21 -1.96
C GLU A 245 -8.28 13.67 -2.25
N ALA A 246 -8.87 13.20 -3.35
CA ALA A 246 -10.20 13.61 -3.78
C ALA A 246 -11.34 13.05 -2.90
N GLU A 247 -11.10 11.99 -2.11
CA GLU A 247 -12.08 11.52 -1.13
C GLU A 247 -12.06 12.37 0.15
N SER A 248 -10.88 12.45 0.75
CA SER A 248 -10.57 13.28 1.91
C SER A 248 -9.07 13.18 2.19
N LYS A 249 -8.46 14.26 2.69
CA LYS A 249 -7.05 14.25 3.14
C LYS A 249 -6.83 13.48 4.45
N GLU A 250 -7.91 13.20 5.17
CA GLU A 250 -7.91 12.60 6.51
C GLU A 250 -8.50 11.18 6.53
N LYS A 251 -9.30 10.82 5.52
CA LYS A 251 -9.91 9.49 5.47
C LYS A 251 -8.88 8.45 5.02
N HIS A 252 -8.47 7.60 5.95
CA HIS A 252 -7.59 6.48 5.66
C HIS A 252 -8.40 5.27 5.20
N ILE A 253 -8.02 4.72 4.05
CA ILE A 253 -8.54 3.45 3.56
C ILE A 253 -7.66 2.35 4.17
N HIS A 254 -8.27 1.57 5.08
CA HIS A 254 -7.67 0.39 5.67
C HIS A 254 -8.25 -0.85 5.00
N LEU A 255 -7.37 -1.71 4.50
CA LEU A 255 -7.74 -2.97 3.86
C LEU A 255 -7.46 -4.11 4.82
N GLY A 256 -8.44 -4.99 5.02
CA GLY A 256 -8.24 -6.29 5.63
C GLY A 256 -7.30 -7.17 4.81
N GLN A 257 -6.78 -8.24 5.41
CA GLN A 257 -5.92 -9.19 4.71
C GLN A 257 -6.65 -9.81 3.53
N GLY A 258 -6.02 -9.80 2.35
CA GLY A 258 -6.58 -10.29 1.11
C GLY A 258 -7.57 -9.33 0.45
N GLU A 259 -7.89 -8.18 1.04
CA GLU A 259 -8.72 -7.15 0.40
C GLU A 259 -7.92 -6.28 -0.57
N VAL A 260 -8.61 -5.70 -1.55
CA VAL A 260 -8.02 -4.90 -2.62
C VAL A 260 -8.70 -3.54 -2.75
N LEU A 261 -7.88 -2.51 -2.98
CA LEU A 261 -8.26 -1.18 -3.42
C LEU A 261 -7.86 -1.01 -4.88
N ILE A 262 -8.76 -0.55 -5.75
CA ILE A 262 -8.53 -0.29 -7.18
C ILE A 262 -8.91 1.16 -7.47
N PHE A 263 -8.11 1.92 -8.22
CA PHE A 263 -8.39 3.31 -8.58
C PHE A 263 -7.67 3.74 -9.87
N GLU A 264 -8.03 4.90 -10.43
CA GLU A 264 -7.36 5.48 -11.61
C GLU A 264 -5.97 6.05 -11.25
N GLY A 265 -4.90 5.33 -11.53
CA GLY A 265 -3.55 5.61 -11.00
C GLY A 265 -2.95 6.95 -11.43
N GLY A 266 -3.08 7.30 -12.71
CA GLY A 266 -2.60 8.56 -13.29
C GLY A 266 -3.45 9.79 -12.97
N LYS A 267 -4.58 9.60 -12.30
CA LYS A 267 -5.54 10.68 -11.99
C LYS A 267 -5.68 10.90 -10.49
N GLU A 268 -5.79 9.82 -9.73
CA GLU A 268 -6.06 9.88 -8.29
C GLU A 268 -4.76 10.06 -7.50
N ARG A 269 -4.51 11.30 -7.07
CA ARG A 269 -3.39 11.64 -6.20
C ARG A 269 -3.58 10.98 -4.83
N HIS A 270 -2.61 10.20 -4.42
CA HIS A 270 -2.71 9.37 -3.22
C HIS A 270 -1.38 9.29 -2.47
N ARG A 271 -1.42 8.75 -1.25
CA ARG A 271 -0.23 8.46 -0.43
C ARG A 271 -0.43 7.21 0.42
N GLY A 272 0.68 6.58 0.79
CA GLY A 272 0.69 5.60 1.87
C GLY A 272 0.89 6.34 3.20
N VAL A 273 0.04 6.09 4.18
CA VAL A 273 0.19 6.68 5.51
C VAL A 273 1.33 6.00 6.27
N LYS A 274 2.04 6.75 7.12
CA LYS A 274 3.11 6.23 7.98
C LYS A 274 2.59 5.12 8.90
N ILE A 275 3.23 3.95 8.82
CA ILE A 275 3.13 2.95 9.88
C ILE A 275 4.03 3.36 11.05
N THR A 276 3.53 3.17 12.27
CA THR A 276 4.24 3.52 13.50
C THR A 276 4.79 2.30 14.21
N GLU A 277 4.34 1.10 13.87
CA GLU A 277 4.79 -0.16 14.44
C GLU A 277 4.62 -1.30 13.43
N GLY A 278 5.39 -2.37 13.58
CA GLY A 278 5.21 -3.61 12.83
C GLY A 278 5.56 -3.53 11.35
N LYS A 279 4.88 -4.36 10.56
CA LYS A 279 5.15 -4.57 9.14
C LYS A 279 3.86 -4.63 8.33
N ARG A 280 3.81 -3.84 7.25
CA ARG A 280 2.72 -3.81 6.27
C ARG A 280 3.25 -4.25 4.92
N VAL A 281 2.61 -5.25 4.31
CA VAL A 281 3.01 -5.80 3.01
C VAL A 281 1.82 -5.71 2.05
N LEU A 282 2.08 -5.24 0.83
CA LEU A 282 1.10 -5.07 -0.24
C LEU A 282 1.58 -5.74 -1.51
N LEU A 283 0.68 -6.37 -2.26
CA LEU A 283 0.86 -6.65 -3.68
C LEU A 283 0.28 -5.48 -4.48
N VAL A 284 1.13 -4.82 -5.26
CA VAL A 284 0.79 -3.61 -6.02
C VAL A 284 0.90 -3.94 -7.50
N GLY A 285 -0.06 -3.49 -8.29
CA GLY A 285 -0.02 -3.65 -9.73
C GLY A 285 -0.48 -2.42 -10.48
N PHE A 286 0.19 -2.17 -11.59
CA PHE A 286 -0.03 -1.05 -12.48
C PHE A 286 -0.48 -1.56 -13.85
N LEU A 287 -1.64 -1.09 -14.29
CA LEU A 287 -2.29 -1.52 -15.52
C LEU A 287 -2.52 -0.32 -16.46
N LYS A 288 -2.42 -0.57 -17.75
CA LYS A 288 -2.82 0.33 -18.85
C LYS A 288 -3.99 -0.26 -19.61
N LYS A 289 -4.89 0.59 -20.10
CA LYS A 289 -5.99 0.21 -20.98
C LYS A 289 -5.45 -0.07 -22.39
N VAL A 290 -6.03 -1.05 -23.08
CA VAL A 290 -5.70 -1.40 -24.48
C VAL A 290 -6.93 -1.56 -25.35
#